data_AF-A0A7S0FY50-F1
#
_entry.id   AF-A0A7S0FY50-F1
#
_cell.length_a   1.000
_cell.length_b   1.000
_cell.length_c   1.000
_cell.angle_alpha   90.00
_cell.angle_beta   90.00
_cell.angle_gamma   90.00
#
_symmetry.space_group_name_H-M   'P 1'
#
loop_
_entity.id
_entity.type
_entity.pdbx_description
1 polymer ?
#
loop_
_entity_poly.entity_id
_entity_poly.type
_entity_poly.pdbx_seq_one_letter_code
_entity_poly.pdbx_strand_id
1 'polypeptide(L)'
;DEFGVRAVGFCFMDHRGTKFHEDLARLEDEELLSAGAWIIADNVLKPSAPVFLWVTSKSSSYKTTAWAVGEFVQYYVEDWMVVAEYQKPGGRAPPPPASLLRLA
;
A
#
# COMPACT_ATOMS: atom_id res chain seq x y z
N ASP A 1 -16.79 -18.29 15.15
CA ASP A 1 -15.99 -17.11 14.78
C ASP A 1 -15.60 -17.21 13.33
N GLU A 2 -16.34 -16.52 12.46
CA GLU A 2 -16.12 -16.53 11.02
C GLU A 2 -15.51 -15.17 10.66
N PHE A 3 -14.20 -15.03 10.85
CA PHE A 3 -13.47 -13.87 10.33
C PHE A 3 -13.33 -14.06 8.82
N GLY A 4 -14.27 -13.51 8.07
CA GLY A 4 -14.29 -13.56 6.62
C GLY A 4 -14.19 -12.16 6.01
N VAL A 5 -15.25 -11.75 5.33
CA VAL A 5 -15.38 -10.48 4.62
C VAL A 5 -15.25 -9.29 5.57
N ARG A 6 -14.47 -8.28 5.17
CA ARG A 6 -14.27 -7.00 5.87
C ARG A 6 -13.76 -7.14 7.30
N ALA A 7 -12.97 -8.17 7.57
CA ALA A 7 -12.38 -8.41 8.88
C ALA A 7 -11.05 -7.66 9.10
N VAL A 8 -10.35 -7.27 8.03
CA VAL A 8 -9.04 -6.61 8.12
C VAL A 8 -9.23 -5.13 8.39
N GLY A 9 -9.01 -4.70 9.64
CA GLY A 9 -8.96 -3.28 10.02
C GLY A 9 -7.54 -2.68 10.00
N PHE A 10 -6.51 -3.52 9.92
CA PHE A 10 -5.12 -3.09 9.93
C PHE A 10 -4.25 -4.09 9.16
N CYS A 11 -3.35 -3.59 8.32
CA CYS A 11 -2.36 -4.36 7.58
C CYS A 11 -1.02 -3.60 7.60
N PHE A 12 0.06 -4.28 7.99
CA PHE A 12 1.42 -3.76 7.93
C PHE A 12 2.23 -4.57 6.93
N MET A 13 2.88 -3.89 5.99
CA MET A 13 3.68 -4.47 4.91
C MET A 13 5.14 -4.09 5.09
N ASP A 14 6.01 -5.06 5.36
CA ASP A 14 7.42 -4.82 5.75
C ASP A 14 8.45 -5.59 4.90
N HIS A 15 7.99 -6.37 3.91
CA HIS A 15 8.87 -7.28 3.18
C HIS A 15 8.53 -7.33 1.69
N ARG A 16 9.55 -7.09 0.85
CA ARG A 16 9.49 -7.09 -0.63
C ARG A 16 8.43 -6.12 -1.17
N GLY A 17 8.77 -4.82 -1.16
CA GLY A 17 7.90 -3.74 -1.66
C GLY A 17 7.33 -3.95 -3.06
N THR A 18 8.06 -4.66 -3.93
CA THR A 18 7.57 -5.06 -5.26
C THR A 18 6.30 -5.88 -5.22
N LYS A 19 5.99 -6.60 -4.14
CA LYS A 19 4.78 -7.42 -4.00
C LYS A 19 3.61 -6.74 -3.29
N PHE A 20 3.83 -5.58 -2.68
CA PHE A 20 2.78 -4.91 -1.89
C PHE A 20 1.50 -4.66 -2.68
N HIS A 21 1.60 -4.37 -3.98
CA HIS A 21 0.46 -4.15 -4.84
C HIS A 21 -0.31 -5.44 -5.18
N GLU A 22 0.38 -6.59 -5.25
CA GLU A 22 -0.26 -7.90 -5.45
C GLU A 22 -1.03 -8.30 -4.19
N ASP A 23 -0.42 -8.13 -3.02
CA ASP A 23 -1.06 -8.45 -1.74
C ASP A 23 -2.23 -7.50 -1.46
N LEU A 24 -2.08 -6.20 -1.78
CA LEU A 24 -3.19 -5.25 -1.71
C LEU A 24 -4.34 -5.65 -2.63
N ALA A 25 -4.06 -6.06 -3.88
CA ALA A 25 -5.08 -6.51 -4.80
C ALA A 25 -5.83 -7.75 -4.29
N ARG A 26 -5.14 -8.71 -3.67
CA ARG A 26 -5.80 -9.86 -3.02
C ARG A 26 -6.72 -9.44 -1.88
N LEU A 27 -6.29 -8.50 -1.04
CA LEU A 27 -7.13 -7.98 0.04
C LEU A 27 -8.39 -7.28 -0.48
N GLU A 28 -8.30 -6.61 -1.64
CA GLU A 28 -9.45 -6.00 -2.32
C GLU A 28 -10.36 -7.06 -2.97
N ASP A 29 -9.78 -7.99 -3.74
CA ASP A 29 -10.51 -9.02 -4.51
C ASP A 29 -11.26 -10.01 -3.62
N GLU A 30 -10.70 -10.33 -2.45
CA GLU A 30 -11.32 -11.21 -1.44
C GLU A 30 -12.25 -10.44 -0.47
N GLU A 31 -12.46 -9.14 -0.71
CA GLU A 31 -13.27 -8.23 0.12
C GLU A 31 -12.87 -8.24 1.61
N LEU A 32 -11.57 -8.37 1.91
CA LEU A 32 -11.09 -8.52 3.28
C LEU A 32 -10.97 -7.18 4.03
N LEU A 33 -10.79 -6.07 3.32
CA LEU A 33 -10.61 -4.74 3.93
C LEU A 33 -11.92 -4.17 4.48
N SER A 34 -11.90 -3.79 5.76
CA SER A 34 -13.01 -3.06 6.38
C SER A 34 -12.96 -1.57 6.02
N ALA A 35 -14.12 -0.90 5.98
CA ALA A 35 -14.13 0.56 5.79
C ALA A 35 -13.39 1.25 6.96
N GLY A 36 -12.43 2.12 6.64
CA GLY A 36 -11.53 2.73 7.60
C GLY A 36 -10.29 1.88 7.94
N ALA A 37 -10.07 0.76 7.25
CA ALA A 37 -8.87 -0.06 7.47
C ALA A 37 -7.60 0.73 7.15
N TRP A 38 -6.56 0.51 7.95
CA TRP A 38 -5.25 1.12 7.74
C TRP A 38 -4.29 0.14 7.10
N ILE A 39 -3.74 0.51 5.94
CA ILE A 39 -2.64 -0.19 5.30
C ILE A 39 -1.40 0.67 5.49
N ILE A 40 -0.39 0.14 6.16
CA ILE A 40 0.89 0.79 6.37
C ILE A 40 1.97 -0.02 5.68
N ALA A 41 2.76 0.62 4.83
CA ALA A 41 3.86 0.00 4.11
C ALA A 41 5.17 0.71 4.43
N ASP A 42 6.15 -0.05 4.92
CA ASP A 42 7.52 0.44 5.15
C ASP A 42 8.37 0.26 3.89
N ASN A 43 9.50 0.95 3.82
CA ASN A 43 10.52 0.74 2.79
C ASN A 43 10.04 0.96 1.35
N VAL A 44 9.10 1.89 1.15
CA VAL A 44 8.48 2.10 -0.18
C VAL A 44 9.35 2.89 -1.14
N LEU A 45 10.38 3.60 -0.64
CA LEU A 45 11.39 4.25 -1.48
C LEU A 45 12.59 3.31 -1.68
N LYS A 46 13.03 2.58 -0.65
CA LYS A 46 14.10 1.57 -0.72
C LYS A 46 13.72 0.30 0.06
N PRO A 47 13.53 -0.87 -0.59
CA PRO A 47 13.93 -1.26 -1.94
C PRO A 47 12.93 -0.91 -3.06
N SER A 48 11.96 -0.04 -2.78
CA SER A 48 10.91 0.49 -3.67
C SER A 48 9.60 -0.32 -3.72
N ALA A 49 8.48 0.40 -3.74
CA ALA A 49 7.12 -0.13 -3.94
C ALA A 49 6.29 0.79 -4.88
N PRO A 50 6.76 1.05 -6.12
CA PRO A 50 6.22 2.12 -6.95
C PRO A 50 4.79 1.86 -7.43
N VAL A 51 4.42 0.61 -7.71
CA VAL A 51 3.05 0.25 -8.11
C VAL A 51 2.09 0.40 -6.95
N PHE A 52 2.50 0.00 -5.74
CA PHE A 52 1.70 0.19 -4.53
C PHE A 52 1.46 1.69 -4.27
N LEU A 53 2.52 2.51 -4.34
CA LEU A 53 2.42 3.97 -4.23
C LEU A 53 1.46 4.56 -5.27
N TRP A 54 1.55 4.11 -6.52
CA TRP A 54 0.65 4.56 -7.57
C TRP A 54 -0.81 4.21 -7.27
N VAL A 55 -1.10 2.95 -6.95
CA VAL A 55 -2.45 2.46 -6.68
C VAL A 55 -3.08 3.23 -5.52
N THR A 56 -2.39 3.28 -4.38
CA THR A 56 -2.89 3.95 -3.18
C THR A 56 -2.99 5.47 -3.35
N SER A 57 -2.16 6.11 -4.17
CA SER A 57 -2.21 7.56 -4.37
C SER A 57 -3.18 8.02 -5.46
N LYS A 58 -3.53 7.14 -6.41
CA LYS A 58 -4.37 7.49 -7.58
C LYS A 58 -5.76 6.88 -7.55
N SER A 59 -5.99 5.87 -6.71
CA SER A 59 -7.32 5.33 -6.46
C SER A 59 -8.12 6.26 -5.54
N SER A 60 -9.42 6.38 -5.78
CA SER A 60 -10.36 7.02 -4.85
C SER A 60 -10.78 6.12 -3.68
N SER A 61 -10.30 4.87 -3.62
CA SER A 61 -10.53 3.94 -2.51
C SER A 61 -9.66 4.28 -1.31
N TYR A 62 -8.59 5.05 -1.49
CA TYR A 62 -7.61 5.30 -0.44
C TYR A 62 -7.43 6.79 -0.19
N LYS A 63 -7.25 7.13 1.08
CA LYS A 63 -6.65 8.39 1.51
C LYS A 63 -5.23 8.10 1.97
N THR A 64 -4.26 8.59 1.20
CA THR A 64 -2.86 8.15 1.32
C THR A 64 -1.95 9.29 1.72
N THR A 65 -1.08 9.03 2.68
CA THR A 65 -0.03 9.94 3.15
C THR A 65 1.30 9.20 3.12
N ALA A 66 2.32 9.78 2.48
CA ALA A 66 3.70 9.32 2.57
C ALA A 66 4.45 10.14 3.63
N TRP A 67 5.13 9.45 4.55
CA TRP A 67 5.94 10.02 5.60
C TRP A 67 7.40 9.76 5.29
N ALA A 68 8.20 10.82 5.18
CA ALA A 68 9.64 10.70 5.10
C ALA A 68 10.19 10.30 6.48
N VAL A 69 10.92 9.20 6.53
CA VAL A 69 11.53 8.62 7.73
C VAL A 69 13.00 8.28 7.42
N GLY A 70 13.85 8.22 8.44
CA GLY A 70 15.21 7.70 8.25
C GLY A 70 15.19 6.17 8.19
N GLU A 71 16.05 5.56 7.37
CA GLU A 71 16.24 4.11 7.43
C GLU A 71 16.66 3.67 8.85
N PHE A 72 16.15 2.52 9.30
CA PHE A 72 16.40 2.02 10.66
C PHE A 72 17.89 1.90 11.01
N VAL A 73 18.73 1.47 10.06
CA VAL A 73 20.18 1.28 10.27
C VAL A 73 20.98 2.53 9.86
N GLN A 74 20.49 3.26 8.85
CA GLN A 74 21.17 4.41 8.27
C GLN A 74 20.26 5.63 8.34
N TYR A 75 20.06 6.21 9.53
CA TYR A 75 19.13 7.33 9.75
C TYR A 75 19.36 8.58 8.89
N TYR A 76 20.55 8.72 8.28
CA TYR A 76 20.89 9.79 7.34
C TYR A 76 20.40 9.52 5.90
N VAL A 77 19.95 8.29 5.63
CA VAL A 77 19.32 7.89 4.39
C VAL A 77 17.82 8.04 4.56
N GLU A 78 17.22 8.89 3.74
CA GLU A 78 15.78 9.02 3.63
C GLU A 78 15.18 7.76 2.99
N ASP A 79 14.12 7.26 3.61
CA ASP A 79 13.18 6.28 3.10
C ASP A 79 11.76 6.72 3.47
N TRP A 80 10.74 6.07 2.91
CA TRP A 80 9.36 6.46 3.12
C TRP A 80 8.54 5.33 3.74
N MET A 81 7.65 5.72 4.65
CA MET A 81 6.54 4.90 5.14
C MET A 81 5.24 5.47 4.58
N VAL A 82 4.40 4.63 3.98
CA VAL A 82 3.10 5.03 3.45
C VAL A 82 2.00 4.56 4.36
N VAL A 83 1.07 5.45 4.66
CA VAL A 83 -0.15 5.17 5.40
C VAL A 83 -1.34 5.43 4.47
N ALA A 84 -2.08 4.39 4.15
CA ALA A 84 -3.27 4.43 3.30
C ALA A 84 -4.51 4.00 4.09
N GLU A 85 -5.48 4.90 4.22
CA GLU A 85 -6.78 4.63 4.82
C GLU A 85 -7.74 4.13 3.73
N TYR A 86 -8.23 2.91 3.84
CA TYR A 86 -9.21 2.36 2.91
C TYR A 86 -10.61 2.94 3.17
N GLN A 87 -11.05 3.81 2.29
CA GLN A 87 -12.32 4.54 2.39
C GLN A 87 -13.49 3.70 1.90
N LYS A 88 -13.35 3.04 0.75
CA LYS A 88 -14.45 2.35 0.06
C LYS A 88 -13.92 1.40 -1.02
N PRO A 89 -14.69 0.35 -1.37
CA PRO A 89 -14.38 -0.49 -2.52
C PRO A 89 -14.60 0.21 -3.87
N GLY A 90 -13.98 -0.33 -4.91
CA GLY A 90 -14.29 -0.01 -6.31
C GLY A 90 -13.66 1.26 -6.86
N GLY A 91 -12.93 2.04 -6.05
CA GLY A 91 -12.04 3.08 -6.56
C GLY A 91 -10.85 2.42 -7.27
N ARG A 92 -10.85 2.42 -8.59
CA ARG A 92 -9.71 1.92 -9.37
C ARG A 92 -8.74 3.05 -9.64
N ALA A 93 -7.46 2.82 -9.40
CA ALA A 93 -6.43 3.68 -9.95
C ALA A 93 -6.40 3.54 -11.48
N PRO A 94 -6.05 4.60 -12.23
CA PRO A 94 -5.68 4.45 -13.64
C PRO A 94 -4.50 3.47 -13.77
N PRO A 95 -4.34 2.80 -14.93
CA PRO A 95 -3.17 1.95 -15.17
C PRO A 95 -1.86 2.72 -14.91
N PRO A 96 -0.88 2.13 -14.20
CA PRO A 96 0.41 2.77 -14.01
C PRO A 96 1.13 2.97 -15.36
N PRO A 97 1.91 4.04 -15.53
CA PRO A 97 2.75 4.22 -16.71
C PRO A 97 3.71 3.04 -16.89
N ALA A 98 4.02 2.68 -18.14
CA ALA A 98 4.92 1.56 -18.45
C ALA A 98 6.32 1.70 -17.82
N SER A 99 6.80 2.92 -17.62
CA SER A 99 8.06 3.19 -16.92
C SER A 99 8.02 2.76 -15.45
N LEU A 100 6.87 2.92 -14.79
CA LEU A 100 6.67 2.57 -13.39
C LEU A 100 6.55 1.05 -13.21
N LEU A 101 5.87 0.37 -14.15
CA LEU A 101 5.76 -1.10 -14.17
C LEU A 101 7.12 -1.81 -14.33
N ARG A 102 8.12 -1.16 -14.93
CA ARG A 102 9.49 -1.72 -15.04
C ARG A 102 10.27 -1.71 -13.72
N LEU A 103 9.75 -1.00 -12.72
CA LEU A 103 10.33 -0.90 -11.37
C LEU A 103 9.62 -1.82 -10.37
N ALA A 104 8.62 -2.59 -10.84
CA ALA A 104 7.87 -3.56 -10.06
C ALA A 104 8.57 -4.93 -10.08
#